data_AF-A0A259F017-F1
#
_entry.id   AF-A0A259F017-F1
#
_cell.length_a   1.000
_cell.length_b   1.000
_cell.length_c   1.000
_cell.angle_alpha   90.00
_cell.angle_beta   90.00
_cell.angle_gamma   90.00
#
_symmetry.space_group_name_H-M   'P 1'
#
loop_
_entity.id
_entity.type
_entity.pdbx_description
1 polymer ?
#
loop_
_entity_poly.entity_id
_entity_poly.type
_entity_poly.pdbx_seq_one_letter_code
_entity_poly.pdbx_strand_id
1 'polypeptide(L)'
;MEVDEYSLRLLGMQLHDCTRRPNILSKITGDEPDSRFVEQAAALKEGIKKNPAFAAKEPRQQQKLLKGESAFYLSQDEIVAGNRDESSQNRGVYEFLSSQTHSFPFSFIRAHLHTDRGTGRENDVDKKYLAIAAEIAAPILQDATGHMARLFPEVGEFRRYSVNWDTAVCTRVPEDGFNIKM
;
A
#
# COMPACT_ATOMS: atom_id res chain seq x y z
N MET A 1 1.86 -20.20 2.25
CA MET A 1 2.32 -19.37 3.40
C MET A 1 2.11 -20.21 4.64
N GLU A 2 3.14 -20.39 5.47
CA GLU A 2 3.02 -21.17 6.71
C GLU A 2 2.02 -20.49 7.67
N VAL A 3 1.26 -21.30 8.42
CA VAL A 3 0.17 -20.84 9.31
C VAL A 3 0.70 -19.88 10.38
N ASP A 4 1.91 -20.12 10.87
CA ASP A 4 2.57 -19.28 11.87
C ASP A 4 2.95 -17.90 11.31
N GLU A 5 3.45 -17.84 10.07
CA GLU A 5 3.72 -16.56 9.41
C GLU A 5 2.45 -15.76 9.17
N TYR A 6 1.39 -16.40 8.67
CA TYR A 6 0.11 -15.74 8.43
C TYR A 6 -0.46 -15.14 9.72
N SER A 7 -0.50 -15.93 10.78
CA SER A 7 -1.01 -15.48 12.08
C SER A 7 -0.15 -14.37 12.67
N LEU A 8 1.19 -14.42 12.52
CA LEU A 8 2.07 -13.35 12.95
C LEU A 8 1.79 -12.03 12.20
N ARG A 9 1.54 -12.10 10.89
CA ARG A 9 1.16 -10.91 10.08
C ARG A 9 -0.13 -10.30 10.60
N LEU A 10 -1.15 -11.12 10.82
CA LEU A 10 -2.46 -10.65 11.30
C LEU A 10 -2.35 -10.00 12.68
N LEU A 11 -1.67 -10.66 13.63
CA LEU A 11 -1.46 -10.13 14.98
C LEU A 11 -0.67 -8.82 14.96
N GLY A 12 0.36 -8.71 14.12
CA GLY A 12 1.15 -7.49 13.95
C GLY A 12 0.32 -6.32 13.41
N MET A 13 -0.51 -6.56 12.38
CA MET A 13 -1.41 -5.55 11.82
C MET A 13 -2.42 -5.06 12.86
N GLN A 14 -3.05 -5.98 13.60
CA GLN A 14 -4.00 -5.64 14.65
C GLN A 14 -3.35 -4.87 15.80
N LEU A 15 -2.13 -5.25 16.19
CA LEU A 15 -1.39 -4.54 17.24
C LEU A 15 -1.06 -3.11 16.79
N HIS A 16 -0.64 -2.93 15.53
CA HIS A 16 -0.38 -1.61 14.96
C HIS A 16 -1.62 -0.72 14.97
N ASP A 17 -2.79 -1.24 14.59
CA ASP A 17 -4.04 -0.48 14.67
C ASP A 17 -4.35 -0.07 16.12
N CYS A 18 -4.24 -1.01 17.06
CA CYS A 18 -4.51 -0.77 18.49
C CYS A 18 -3.53 0.20 19.14
N THR A 19 -2.33 0.41 18.60
CA THR A 19 -1.38 1.41 19.12
C THR A 19 -1.47 2.75 18.40
N ARG A 20 -1.71 2.75 17.08
CA ARG A 20 -1.67 3.98 16.27
C ARG A 20 -2.99 4.73 16.26
N ARG A 21 -4.12 4.03 16.13
CA ARG A 21 -5.44 4.65 16.10
C ARG A 21 -5.71 5.51 17.34
N PRO A 22 -5.57 5.00 18.58
CA PRO A 22 -5.78 5.84 19.75
C PRO A 22 -4.76 6.98 19.88
N ASN A 23 -3.51 6.78 19.45
CA ASN A 23 -2.49 7.84 19.47
C ASN A 23 -2.80 8.98 18.49
N ILE A 24 -3.32 8.65 17.30
CA ILE A 24 -3.78 9.66 16.34
C ILE A 24 -4.99 10.39 16.90
N LEU A 25 -5.97 9.65 17.44
CA LEU A 25 -7.19 10.24 18.00
C LEU A 25 -6.86 11.16 19.18
N SER A 26 -6.00 10.75 20.11
CA SER A 26 -5.61 11.57 21.26
C SER A 26 -4.90 12.86 20.84
N LYS A 27 -4.07 12.82 19.79
CA LYS A 27 -3.42 14.02 19.25
C LYS A 27 -4.39 15.00 18.59
N ILE A 28 -5.49 14.50 18.04
CA ILE A 28 -6.52 15.33 17.38
C ILE A 28 -7.51 15.90 18.41
N THR A 29 -7.92 15.07 19.36
CA THR A 29 -9.01 15.37 20.31
C THR A 29 -8.52 15.92 21.64
N GLY A 30 -7.29 15.59 22.04
CA GLY A 30 -6.76 15.83 23.39
C GLY A 30 -7.19 14.78 24.42
N ASP A 31 -8.05 13.83 24.04
CA ASP A 31 -8.57 12.81 24.94
C ASP A 31 -7.55 11.70 25.22
N GLU A 32 -7.69 11.05 26.37
CA GLU A 32 -6.90 9.85 26.68
C GLU A 32 -7.27 8.68 25.75
N PRO A 33 -6.30 7.81 25.40
CA PRO A 33 -6.54 6.58 24.67
C PRO A 33 -7.65 5.72 25.31
N ASP A 34 -8.62 5.31 24.49
CA ASP A 34 -9.67 4.36 24.90
C ASP A 34 -9.03 3.06 25.42
N SER A 35 -9.41 2.67 26.65
CA SER A 35 -8.84 1.54 27.37
C SER A 35 -9.00 0.21 26.63
N ARG A 36 -10.03 0.07 25.78
CA ARG A 36 -10.24 -1.13 24.96
C ARG A 36 -9.08 -1.39 24.01
N PHE A 37 -8.50 -0.34 23.42
CA PHE A 37 -7.31 -0.49 22.56
C PHE A 37 -6.08 -0.90 23.37
N VAL A 38 -5.94 -0.38 24.60
CA VAL A 38 -4.82 -0.71 25.50
C VAL A 38 -4.88 -2.18 25.91
N GLU A 39 -6.05 -2.64 26.33
CA GLU A 39 -6.30 -4.03 26.71
C GLU A 39 -6.08 -4.98 25.54
N GLN A 40 -6.63 -4.65 24.37
CA GLN A 40 -6.45 -5.45 23.16
C GLN A 40 -4.98 -5.49 22.72
N ALA A 41 -4.26 -4.36 22.79
CA ALA A 41 -2.83 -4.33 22.48
C ALA A 41 -2.01 -5.22 23.43
N ALA A 42 -2.36 -5.29 24.72
CA ALA A 42 -1.70 -6.19 25.66
C ALA A 42 -1.91 -7.66 25.29
N ALA A 43 -3.16 -8.05 24.99
CA ALA A 43 -3.49 -9.41 24.57
C ALA A 43 -2.77 -9.81 23.25
N LEU A 44 -2.73 -8.89 22.27
CA LEU A 44 -2.05 -9.10 20.99
C LEU A 44 -0.54 -9.27 21.16
N LYS A 45 0.11 -8.51 22.06
CA LYS A 45 1.54 -8.68 22.37
C LYS A 45 1.83 -10.06 22.93
N GLU A 46 0.97 -10.58 23.81
CA GLU A 46 1.12 -11.93 24.33
C GLU A 46 0.90 -13.00 23.26
N GLY A 47 -0.03 -12.79 22.34
CA GLY A 47 -0.20 -13.65 21.16
C GLY A 47 1.04 -13.68 20.26
N ILE A 48 1.63 -12.51 19.99
CA ILE A 48 2.85 -12.39 19.17
C ILE A 48 4.03 -13.12 19.81
N LYS A 49 4.25 -12.95 21.12
CA LYS A 49 5.35 -13.61 21.84
C LYS A 49 5.26 -15.14 21.80
N LYS A 50 4.06 -15.69 21.70
CA LYS A 50 3.80 -17.14 21.63
C LYS A 50 3.94 -17.72 20.22
N ASN A 51 4.04 -16.88 19.19
CA ASN A 51 4.08 -17.33 17.81
C ASN A 51 5.51 -17.83 17.44
N PRO A 52 5.68 -19.05 16.90
CA PRO A 52 7.00 -19.58 16.53
C PRO A 52 7.76 -18.73 15.52
N ALA A 53 7.06 -18.16 14.52
CA ALA A 53 7.68 -17.31 13.51
C ALA A 53 8.20 -15.98 14.08
N PHE A 54 7.71 -15.54 15.26
CA PHE A 54 8.23 -14.38 15.97
C PHE A 54 9.60 -14.65 16.61
N ALA A 55 9.75 -15.83 17.22
CA ALA A 55 11.00 -16.23 17.86
C ALA A 55 12.17 -16.30 16.86
N ALA A 56 11.88 -16.61 15.59
CA ALA A 56 12.85 -16.66 14.51
C ALA A 56 13.24 -15.28 13.94
N LYS A 57 12.62 -14.17 14.38
CA LYS A 57 12.96 -12.82 13.89
C LYS A 57 14.14 -12.21 14.63
N GLU A 58 14.84 -11.30 13.96
CA GLU A 58 15.93 -10.52 14.56
C GLU A 58 15.43 -9.67 15.74
N PRO A 59 16.24 -9.46 16.79
CA PRO A 59 15.82 -8.74 18.00
C PRO A 59 15.26 -7.34 17.72
N ARG A 60 15.82 -6.64 16.73
CA ARG A 60 15.33 -5.31 16.31
C ARG A 60 13.93 -5.38 15.68
N GLN A 61 13.65 -6.42 14.89
CA GLN A 61 12.33 -6.65 14.29
C GLN A 61 11.32 -7.05 15.36
N GLN A 62 11.72 -7.93 16.29
CA GLN A 62 10.88 -8.31 17.43
C GLN A 62 10.45 -7.09 18.25
N GLN A 63 11.40 -6.20 18.56
CA GLN A 63 11.12 -5.01 19.35
C GLN A 63 10.18 -4.04 18.61
N LYS A 64 10.40 -3.80 17.31
CA LYS A 64 9.51 -2.97 16.48
C LYS A 64 8.08 -3.53 16.43
N LEU A 65 7.95 -4.85 16.25
CA LEU A 65 6.65 -5.52 16.17
C LEU A 65 5.90 -5.39 17.51
N LEU A 66 6.56 -5.64 18.64
CA LEU A 66 5.95 -5.53 19.97
C LEU A 66 5.60 -4.10 20.38
N LYS A 67 6.26 -3.09 19.81
CA LYS A 67 5.87 -1.69 19.98
C LYS A 67 4.66 -1.29 19.11
N GLY A 68 4.28 -2.12 18.13
CA GLY A 68 3.26 -1.79 17.14
C GLY A 68 3.67 -0.60 16.27
N GLU A 69 4.98 -0.33 16.11
CA GLU A 69 5.47 0.79 15.28
C GLU A 69 5.27 0.54 13.79
N SER A 70 5.16 -0.73 13.38
CA SER A 70 4.95 -1.15 12.00
C SER A 70 3.83 -2.16 11.92
N ALA A 71 2.95 -2.02 10.92
CA ALA A 71 1.95 -3.02 10.55
C ALA A 71 2.57 -4.26 9.89
N PHE A 72 3.82 -4.16 9.44
CA PHE A 72 4.53 -5.18 8.69
C PHE A 72 5.84 -5.53 9.38
N TYR A 73 6.14 -6.83 9.55
CA TYR A 73 7.48 -7.27 9.96
C TYR A 73 8.42 -7.41 8.76
N LEU A 74 7.87 -7.54 7.55
CA LEU A 74 8.60 -7.50 6.30
C LEU A 74 8.94 -6.05 5.97
N SER A 75 10.15 -5.82 5.48
CA SER A 75 10.51 -4.60 4.79
C SER A 75 9.71 -4.45 3.49
N GLN A 76 9.63 -3.22 3.01
CA GLN A 76 8.99 -2.95 1.73
C GLN A 76 9.62 -3.76 0.59
N ASP A 77 10.95 -3.90 0.57
CA ASP A 77 11.66 -4.70 -0.43
C ASP A 77 11.26 -6.19 -0.35
N GLU A 78 11.07 -6.73 0.85
CA GLU A 78 10.60 -8.11 1.03
C GLU A 78 9.13 -8.30 0.60
N ILE A 79 8.28 -7.29 0.81
CA ILE A 79 6.88 -7.30 0.33
C ILE A 79 6.85 -7.23 -1.20
N VAL A 80 7.68 -6.37 -1.79
CA VAL A 80 7.80 -6.21 -3.24
C VAL A 80 8.38 -7.48 -3.86
N ALA A 81 9.45 -8.07 -3.31
CA ALA A 81 10.04 -9.30 -3.83
C ALA A 81 9.12 -10.53 -3.72
N GLY A 82 8.18 -10.53 -2.78
CA GLY A 82 7.14 -11.56 -2.66
C GLY A 82 6.04 -11.45 -3.74
N ASN A 83 5.86 -10.27 -4.32
CA ASN A 83 5.07 -10.06 -5.53
C ASN A 83 6.00 -10.24 -6.73
N ARG A 84 5.63 -11.02 -7.74
CA ARG A 84 6.53 -11.46 -8.82
C ARG A 84 6.96 -10.37 -9.82
N ASP A 85 7.19 -9.13 -9.37
CA ASP A 85 7.54 -7.98 -10.22
C ASP A 85 8.89 -7.35 -9.87
N GLU A 86 9.68 -7.10 -10.91
CA GLU A 86 11.08 -6.68 -10.85
C GLU A 86 11.33 -5.37 -10.07
N SER A 87 12.44 -5.38 -9.34
CA SER A 87 12.73 -4.54 -8.17
C SER A 87 13.18 -3.09 -8.43
N SER A 88 13.21 -2.62 -9.68
CA SER A 88 13.59 -1.24 -10.00
C SER A 88 12.39 -0.32 -10.24
N GLN A 89 11.39 -0.80 -10.98
CA GLN A 89 10.18 -0.03 -11.31
C GLN A 89 9.29 0.18 -10.07
N ASN A 90 9.15 -0.86 -9.25
CA ASN A 90 8.36 -0.81 -8.01
C ASN A 90 8.88 0.25 -7.02
N ARG A 91 10.20 0.43 -6.96
CA ARG A 91 10.81 1.46 -6.11
C ARG A 91 10.51 2.87 -6.62
N GLY A 92 10.64 3.09 -7.94
CA GLY A 92 10.28 4.37 -8.56
C GLY A 92 8.79 4.71 -8.42
N VAL A 93 7.92 3.73 -8.62
CA VAL A 93 6.46 3.85 -8.38
C VAL A 93 6.18 4.22 -6.93
N TYR A 94 6.81 3.54 -5.98
CA TYR A 94 6.63 3.85 -4.56
C TYR A 94 7.12 5.25 -4.19
N GLU A 95 8.33 5.63 -4.63
CA GLU A 95 8.88 6.96 -4.40
C GLU A 95 7.96 8.04 -5.01
N PHE A 96 7.44 7.80 -6.21
CA PHE A 96 6.47 8.65 -6.86
C PHE A 96 5.18 8.81 -6.03
N LEU A 97 4.51 7.72 -5.64
CA LEU A 97 3.26 7.77 -4.89
C LEU A 97 3.45 8.37 -3.47
N SER A 98 4.56 8.03 -2.82
CA SER A 98 4.91 8.56 -1.49
C SER A 98 5.14 10.07 -1.52
N SER A 99 5.79 10.58 -2.58
CA SER A 99 6.02 12.00 -2.77
C SER A 99 4.74 12.83 -2.85
N GLN A 100 3.65 12.26 -3.36
CA GLN A 100 2.35 12.94 -3.49
C GLN A 100 1.56 12.98 -2.18
N THR A 101 1.81 12.05 -1.25
CA THR A 101 1.02 11.88 -0.03
C THR A 101 1.50 12.74 1.14
N HIS A 102 2.81 13.01 1.22
CA HIS A 102 3.44 13.55 2.42
C HIS A 102 3.75 15.05 2.39
N SER A 103 3.08 15.85 1.54
CA SER A 103 3.41 17.27 1.36
C SER A 103 4.91 17.47 1.17
N PHE A 104 5.56 16.60 0.39
CA PHE A 104 6.98 16.74 0.13
C PHE A 104 7.21 17.85 -0.88
N PRO A 105 8.32 18.60 -0.77
CA PRO A 105 8.83 19.43 -1.82
C PRO A 105 8.71 18.88 -3.24
N PHE A 106 8.85 17.58 -3.46
CA PHE A 106 8.70 17.02 -4.79
C PHE A 106 7.29 17.23 -5.39
N SER A 107 6.22 17.17 -4.59
CA SER A 107 4.85 17.37 -5.07
C SER A 107 4.50 18.83 -5.37
N PHE A 108 5.29 19.81 -4.91
CA PHE A 108 4.98 21.24 -5.14
C PHE A 108 6.16 22.16 -5.51
N ILE A 109 7.42 21.76 -5.28
CA ILE A 109 8.62 22.55 -5.57
C ILE A 109 8.83 22.65 -7.07
N ARG A 110 9.13 21.63 -7.89
CA ARG A 110 9.49 21.83 -9.33
C ARG A 110 8.36 22.25 -10.29
N ALA A 111 7.36 22.89 -9.72
CA ALA A 111 6.37 23.74 -10.33
C ALA A 111 6.83 24.96 -11.11
N HIS A 112 8.01 25.48 -10.81
CA HIS A 112 8.26 26.91 -10.91
C HIS A 112 9.40 27.29 -11.87
N LEU A 113 9.85 26.39 -12.74
CA LEU A 113 10.81 26.80 -13.79
C LEU A 113 10.14 27.47 -15.00
N HIS A 114 8.80 27.60 -14.99
CA HIS A 114 8.02 28.42 -15.91
C HIS A 114 6.91 29.14 -15.12
N THR A 115 6.62 30.38 -15.51
CA THR A 115 6.13 31.52 -14.70
C THR A 115 4.66 31.52 -14.25
N ASP A 116 3.99 30.37 -14.15
CA ASP A 116 2.56 30.31 -13.81
C ASP A 116 2.20 29.08 -12.95
N ARG A 117 2.37 29.12 -11.61
CA ARG A 117 1.89 28.00 -10.76
C ARG A 117 1.26 28.42 -9.43
N GLY A 118 0.27 27.64 -8.99
CA GLY A 118 -0.72 27.97 -7.93
C GLY A 118 -2.12 28.36 -8.47
N THR A 119 -2.30 28.38 -9.79
CA THR A 119 -3.53 28.86 -10.45
C THR A 119 -4.52 27.75 -10.82
N GLY A 120 -4.11 26.47 -10.77
CA GLY A 120 -4.92 25.34 -11.26
C GLY A 120 -4.91 25.15 -12.79
N ARG A 121 -3.95 25.76 -13.51
CA ARG A 121 -3.86 25.66 -14.98
C ARG A 121 -3.07 24.42 -15.44
N GLU A 122 -3.59 23.79 -16.50
CA GLU A 122 -3.05 22.60 -17.15
C GLU A 122 -1.62 22.81 -17.70
N ASN A 123 -0.73 21.84 -17.54
CA ASN A 123 0.60 21.81 -18.14
C ASN A 123 1.07 20.37 -18.47
N ASP A 124 2.05 20.23 -19.36
CA ASP A 124 2.49 18.93 -19.88
C ASP A 124 3.15 18.02 -18.83
N VAL A 125 3.79 18.62 -17.81
CA VAL A 125 4.39 17.85 -16.72
C VAL A 125 3.30 17.20 -15.87
N ASP A 126 2.24 17.95 -15.55
CA ASP A 126 1.09 17.43 -14.81
C ASP A 126 0.32 16.39 -15.59
N LYS A 127 0.14 16.57 -16.91
CA LYS A 127 -0.45 15.54 -17.78
C LYS A 127 0.34 14.23 -17.73
N LYS A 128 1.67 14.28 -17.74
CA LYS A 128 2.52 13.08 -17.63
C LYS A 128 2.39 12.40 -16.27
N TYR A 129 2.33 13.18 -15.18
CA TYR A 129 2.11 12.62 -13.85
C TYR A 129 0.73 11.96 -13.72
N LEU A 130 -0.32 12.56 -14.28
CA LEU A 130 -1.66 11.97 -14.34
C LEU A 130 -1.66 10.67 -15.16
N ALA A 131 -1.00 10.65 -16.31
CA ALA A 131 -0.89 9.46 -17.15
C ALA A 131 -0.15 8.32 -16.43
N ILE A 132 0.98 8.61 -15.77
CA ILE A 132 1.73 7.64 -14.96
C ILE A 132 0.84 7.08 -13.83
N ALA A 133 0.13 7.95 -13.10
CA ALA A 133 -0.77 7.51 -12.03
C ALA A 133 -1.91 6.61 -12.55
N ALA A 134 -2.49 6.96 -13.70
CA ALA A 134 -3.54 6.16 -14.34
C ALA A 134 -3.00 4.80 -14.81
N GLU A 135 -1.80 4.76 -15.40
CA GLU A 135 -1.14 3.54 -15.86
C GLU A 135 -0.80 2.60 -14.70
N ILE A 136 -0.41 3.14 -13.53
CA ILE A 136 -0.17 2.34 -12.32
C ILE A 136 -1.49 1.82 -11.74
N ALA A 137 -2.53 2.66 -11.67
CA ALA A 137 -3.79 2.32 -11.01
C ALA A 137 -4.63 1.30 -11.80
N ALA A 138 -4.64 1.40 -13.13
CA ALA A 138 -5.44 0.55 -14.01
C ALA A 138 -5.21 -0.97 -13.80
N PRO A 139 -3.98 -1.51 -13.83
CA PRO A 139 -3.74 -2.93 -13.63
C PRO A 139 -4.06 -3.38 -12.19
N ILE A 140 -3.77 -2.55 -11.17
CA ILE A 140 -4.09 -2.86 -9.77
C ILE A 140 -5.61 -3.04 -9.60
N LEU A 141 -6.41 -2.13 -10.17
CA LEU A 141 -7.86 -2.24 -10.12
C LEU A 141 -8.38 -3.47 -10.86
N GLN A 142 -7.80 -3.78 -12.04
CA GLN A 142 -8.17 -4.98 -12.79
C GLN A 142 -7.85 -6.26 -12.02
N ASP A 143 -6.65 -6.38 -11.47
CA ASP A 143 -6.25 -7.58 -10.75
C ASP A 143 -7.00 -7.74 -9.44
N ALA A 144 -7.31 -6.63 -8.75
CA ALA A 144 -8.17 -6.64 -7.57
C ALA A 144 -9.56 -7.22 -7.88
N THR A 145 -10.16 -6.87 -9.03
CA THR A 145 -11.43 -7.45 -9.44
C THR A 145 -11.33 -8.96 -9.71
N GLY A 146 -10.24 -9.42 -10.32
CA GLY A 146 -9.99 -10.86 -10.50
C GLY A 146 -9.80 -11.59 -9.16
N HIS A 147 -9.12 -10.98 -8.18
CA HIS A 147 -9.00 -11.53 -6.83
C HIS A 147 -10.36 -11.60 -6.12
N MET A 148 -11.17 -10.55 -6.23
CA MET A 148 -12.51 -10.52 -5.65
C MET A 148 -13.41 -11.60 -6.24
N ALA A 149 -13.39 -11.80 -7.56
CA ALA A 149 -14.13 -12.88 -8.22
C ALA A 149 -13.72 -14.28 -7.74
N ARG A 150 -12.41 -14.49 -7.49
CA ARG A 150 -11.90 -15.76 -6.95
C ARG A 150 -12.32 -16.01 -5.50
N LEU A 151 -12.33 -14.95 -4.69
CA LEU A 151 -12.70 -15.04 -3.27
C LEU A 151 -14.21 -15.13 -3.06
N PHE A 152 -14.98 -14.50 -3.95
CA PHE A 152 -16.44 -14.41 -3.88
C PHE A 152 -17.06 -14.73 -5.26
N PRO A 153 -17.14 -16.01 -5.64
CA PRO A 153 -17.65 -16.43 -6.96
C PRO A 153 -19.09 -16.00 -7.24
N GLU A 154 -19.85 -15.67 -6.21
CA GLU A 154 -21.22 -15.15 -6.28
C GLU A 154 -21.30 -13.70 -6.77
N VAL A 155 -20.20 -12.93 -6.73
CA VAL A 155 -20.15 -11.50 -7.08
C VAL A 155 -19.89 -11.32 -8.59
N GLY A 156 -20.63 -12.03 -9.45
CA GLY A 156 -20.68 -11.80 -10.91
C GLY A 156 -19.35 -11.75 -11.68
N GLU A 157 -19.43 -11.44 -12.99
CA GLU A 157 -18.24 -11.27 -13.84
C GLU A 157 -17.71 -9.83 -13.80
N PHE A 158 -16.42 -9.68 -13.51
CA PHE A 158 -15.69 -8.42 -13.66
C PHE A 158 -15.01 -8.37 -15.02
N ARG A 159 -15.21 -7.27 -15.77
CA ARG A 159 -14.77 -7.14 -17.17
C ARG A 159 -13.43 -6.42 -17.27
N ARG A 160 -12.50 -6.95 -18.07
CA ARG A 160 -11.16 -6.37 -18.31
C ARG A 160 -11.11 -5.52 -19.59
N TYR A 161 -10.37 -4.41 -19.53
CA TYR A 161 -10.20 -3.46 -20.62
C TYR A 161 -8.75 -2.98 -20.74
N SER A 162 -8.30 -2.60 -21.93
CA SER A 162 -7.00 -1.98 -22.19
C SER A 162 -7.18 -0.69 -22.98
N VAL A 163 -6.31 0.29 -22.75
CA VAL A 163 -6.31 1.55 -23.49
C VAL A 163 -5.19 1.53 -24.51
N ASN A 164 -5.51 1.79 -25.77
CA ASN A 164 -4.52 2.11 -26.78
C ASN A 164 -4.15 3.59 -26.62
N TRP A 165 -2.93 3.88 -26.16
CA TRP A 165 -2.50 5.25 -25.84
C TRP A 165 -2.30 6.15 -27.07
N ASP A 166 -2.03 5.59 -28.25
CA ASP A 166 -1.90 6.36 -29.49
C ASP A 166 -3.25 6.87 -30.00
N THR A 167 -4.34 6.13 -29.69
CA THR A 167 -5.70 6.42 -30.18
C THR A 167 -6.66 6.85 -29.09
N ALA A 168 -6.26 6.73 -27.81
CA ALA A 168 -7.11 6.89 -26.63
C ALA A 168 -8.37 6.01 -26.64
N VAL A 169 -8.34 4.88 -27.35
CA VAL A 169 -9.49 3.95 -27.44
C VAL A 169 -9.34 2.86 -26.39
N CYS A 170 -10.42 2.63 -25.65
CA CYS A 170 -10.53 1.56 -24.67
C CYS A 170 -11.19 0.32 -25.30
N THR A 171 -10.51 -0.83 -25.27
CA THR A 171 -10.98 -2.09 -25.86
C THR A 171 -11.01 -3.21 -24.83
N ARG A 172 -11.96 -4.15 -25.00
CA ARG A 172 -12.04 -5.35 -24.15
C ARG A 172 -10.85 -6.28 -24.44
N VAL A 173 -10.22 -6.80 -23.38
CA VAL A 173 -9.10 -7.76 -23.48
C VAL A 173 -9.47 -9.12 -22.88
N PRO A 174 -8.98 -10.23 -23.47
CA PRO A 174 -9.07 -11.57 -22.88
C PRO A 174 -8.28 -11.68 -21.55
N GLU A 175 -8.57 -12.69 -20.74
CA GLU A 175 -8.01 -12.87 -19.38
C GLU A 175 -6.52 -13.29 -19.34
N ASP A 176 -5.90 -13.56 -20.48
CA ASP A 176 -4.58 -14.19 -20.53
C ASP A 176 -3.43 -13.18 -20.30
N GLY A 177 -2.81 -13.29 -19.12
CA GLY A 177 -1.38 -13.05 -18.86
C GLY A 177 -0.78 -11.68 -19.24
N PHE A 178 -0.44 -10.88 -18.23
CA PHE A 178 0.26 -9.61 -18.36
C PHE A 178 1.64 -9.78 -19.04
N ASN A 179 1.91 -8.99 -20.07
CA ASN A 179 3.24 -8.81 -20.67
C ASN A 179 3.45 -7.30 -20.79
N ILE A 180 4.15 -6.71 -19.82
CA ILE A 180 4.52 -5.29 -19.86
C ILE A 180 5.60 -5.15 -20.93
N LYS A 181 5.23 -4.60 -22.09
CA LYS A 181 6.20 -3.90 -22.93
C LYS A 181 6.01 -2.41 -22.67
N MET A 182 6.89 -1.85 -21.84
CA MET A 182 7.23 -0.43 -21.93
C MET A 182 8.09 -0.21 -23.18
#